data_AF-A0A6P6S330-F1
#
_entry.id   AF-A0A6P6S330-F1
#
_cell.length_a   1.000
_cell.length_b   1.000
_cell.length_c   1.000
_cell.angle_alpha   90.00
_cell.angle_beta   90.00
_cell.angle_gamma   90.00
#
_symmetry.space_group_name_H-M   'P 1'
#
loop_
_entity.id
_entity.type
_entity.pdbx_description
1 polymer ?
#
loop_
_entity_poly.entity_id
_entity_poly.type
_entity_poly.pdbx_seq_one_letter_code
_entity_poly.pdbx_strand_id
1 'polypeptide(L)'
;MQQQKQFLLQQEQQRKQLQHLLQQQQEQQRLLQLAVERLEQLRKEEDRDNRLHRMEACKHPRQQQRVLALLQQNSLRMHKERKLLMQQLQQQLDSYQAQRQQLQQLQHQYLQQEDYQRSLQRQALQQQ
;
A
#
# COMPACT_ATOMS: atom_id res chain seq x y z
N MET A 1 28.26 -1.06 33.30
CA MET A 1 26.89 -1.59 33.48
C MET A 1 25.79 -0.60 33.06
N GLN A 2 25.75 0.65 33.55
CA GLN A 2 24.67 1.60 33.18
C GLN A 2 24.58 1.91 31.66
N GLN A 3 25.72 2.14 31.00
CA GLN A 3 25.77 2.35 29.54
C GLN A 3 25.29 1.12 28.75
N GLN A 4 25.60 -0.09 29.21
CA GLN A 4 25.15 -1.35 28.60
C GLN A 4 23.64 -1.52 28.71
N LYS A 5 23.06 -1.09 29.84
CA LYS A 5 21.62 -1.11 30.08
C LYS A 5 20.87 -0.08 29.22
N GLN A 6 21.43 1.12 29.06
CA GLN A 6 20.89 2.16 28.18
C GLN A 6 20.93 1.73 26.70
N PHE A 7 22.02 1.08 26.28
CA PHE A 7 22.15 0.53 24.93
C PHE A 7 21.14 -0.58 24.65
N LEU A 8 20.99 -1.56 25.55
CA LEU A 8 19.99 -2.63 25.41
C LEU A 8 18.57 -2.08 25.31
N LEU A 9 18.26 -1.04 26.10
CA LEU A 9 16.97 -0.35 26.02
C LEU A 9 16.76 0.29 24.64
N GLN A 10 17.79 0.96 24.10
CA GLN A 10 17.74 1.61 22.79
C GLN A 10 17.59 0.60 21.64
N GLN A 11 18.28 -0.53 21.73
CA GLN A 11 18.17 -1.64 20.77
C GLN A 11 16.77 -2.28 20.79
N GLU A 12 16.19 -2.50 21.98
CA GLU A 12 14.83 -3.03 22.10
C GLU A 12 13.80 -2.07 21.50
N GLN A 13 13.99 -0.76 21.69
CA GLN A 13 13.11 0.28 21.16
C GLN A 13 13.15 0.33 19.63
N GLN A 14 14.35 0.27 19.03
CA GLN A 14 14.52 0.18 17.57
C GLN A 14 13.89 -1.10 17.01
N ARG A 15 14.06 -2.24 17.69
CA ARG A 15 13.47 -3.51 17.27
C ARG A 15 11.95 -3.46 17.25
N LYS A 16 11.32 -2.83 18.26
CA LYS A 16 9.85 -2.61 18.28
C LYS A 16 9.39 -1.70 17.15
N GLN A 17 10.13 -0.62 16.86
CA GLN A 17 9.83 0.26 15.73
C GLN A 17 9.94 -0.46 14.38
N LEU A 18 10.99 -1.26 14.17
CA LEU A 18 11.17 -2.09 12.98
C LEU A 18 10.01 -3.07 12.79
N GLN A 19 9.61 -3.76 13.87
CA GLN A 19 8.50 -4.71 13.83
C GLN A 19 7.17 -4.03 13.50
N HIS A 20 6.91 -2.86 14.09
CA HIS A 20 5.70 -2.08 13.79
C HIS A 20 5.66 -1.59 12.33
N LEU A 21 6.78 -1.07 11.80
CA LEU A 21 6.87 -0.64 10.40
C LEU A 21 6.68 -1.81 9.42
N LEU A 22 7.23 -2.99 9.72
CA LEU A 22 7.00 -4.21 8.94
C LEU A 22 5.50 -4.61 8.91
N GLN A 23 4.83 -4.49 10.06
CA GLN A 23 3.41 -4.80 10.17
C GLN A 23 2.55 -3.81 9.38
N GLN A 24 2.85 -2.51 9.46
CA GLN A 24 2.19 -1.48 8.66
C GLN A 24 2.41 -1.68 7.15
N GLN A 25 3.62 -2.07 6.75
CA GLN A 25 3.92 -2.34 5.35
C GLN A 25 3.06 -3.51 4.80
N GLN A 26 2.90 -4.59 5.57
CA GLN A 26 2.04 -5.71 5.17
C GLN A 26 0.57 -5.31 5.03
N GLU A 27 0.06 -4.49 5.95
CA GLU A 27 -1.32 -4.01 5.89
C GLU A 27 -1.56 -3.11 4.66
N GLN A 28 -0.65 -2.18 4.38
CA GLN A 28 -0.73 -1.34 3.18
C GLN A 28 -0.66 -2.17 1.89
N GLN A 29 0.20 -3.20 1.85
CA GLN A 29 0.29 -4.08 0.69
C GLN A 29 -1.04 -4.82 0.44
N ARG A 30 -1.72 -5.26 1.50
CA ARG A 30 -3.05 -5.89 1.39
C ARG A 30 -4.12 -4.92 0.89
N LEU A 31 -4.11 -3.68 1.38
CA LEU A 31 -5.03 -2.63 0.92
C LEU A 31 -4.81 -2.28 -0.56
N LEU A 32 -3.55 -2.20 -0.99
CA LEU A 32 -3.18 -2.00 -2.39
C LEU A 32 -3.71 -3.13 -3.27
N GLN A 33 -3.55 -4.40 -2.85
CA GLN A 33 -4.09 -5.55 -3.58
C GLN A 33 -5.60 -5.47 -3.74
N LEU A 34 -6.34 -5.18 -2.67
CA LEU A 34 -7.80 -5.03 -2.71
C LEU A 34 -8.24 -3.89 -3.65
N ALA A 35 -7.53 -2.76 -3.63
CA ALA A 35 -7.82 -1.64 -4.52
C ALA A 35 -7.58 -2.00 -6.00
N VAL A 36 -6.52 -2.74 -6.30
CA VAL A 36 -6.22 -3.24 -7.66
C VAL A 36 -7.30 -4.22 -8.12
N GLU A 37 -7.68 -5.19 -7.29
CA GLU A 37 -8.74 -6.15 -7.60
C GLU A 37 -10.08 -5.43 -7.89
N ARG A 38 -10.42 -4.41 -7.09
CA ARG A 38 -11.63 -3.61 -7.31
C ARG A 38 -11.58 -2.85 -8.64
N LEU A 39 -10.43 -2.29 -9.01
CA LEU A 39 -10.25 -1.64 -10.31
C LEU A 39 -10.42 -2.61 -11.48
N GLU A 40 -9.93 -3.84 -11.36
CA GLU A 40 -10.12 -4.87 -12.38
C GLU A 40 -11.60 -5.28 -12.52
N GLN A 41 -12.32 -5.39 -11.41
CA GLN A 41 -13.76 -5.66 -11.42
C GLN A 41 -14.53 -4.55 -12.14
N LEU A 42 -14.27 -3.28 -11.78
CA LEU A 42 -14.91 -2.13 -12.42
C LEU A 42 -14.62 -2.09 -13.92
N ARG A 43 -13.38 -2.41 -14.34
CA ARG A 43 -13.04 -2.51 -15.75
C ARG A 43 -13.87 -3.58 -16.49
N LYS A 44 -14.06 -4.75 -15.87
CA LYS A 44 -14.89 -5.83 -16.44
C LYS A 44 -16.37 -5.44 -16.51
N GLU A 45 -16.88 -4.72 -15.51
CA GLU A 45 -18.25 -4.17 -15.51
C GLU A 45 -18.41 -3.13 -16.63
N GLU A 46 -17.45 -2.22 -16.80
CA GLU A 46 -17.43 -1.22 -17.87
C GLU A 46 -17.41 -1.89 -19.26
N ASP A 47 -16.58 -2.92 -19.44
CA ASP A 47 -16.54 -3.68 -20.70
C ASP A 47 -17.86 -4.42 -20.99
N ARG A 48 -18.53 -4.93 -19.95
CA ARG A 48 -19.84 -5.58 -20.07
C ARG A 48 -20.93 -4.57 -20.44
N ASP A 49 -20.98 -3.42 -19.77
CA ASP A 49 -21.94 -2.36 -20.05
C ASP A 49 -21.73 -1.80 -21.47
N ASN A 50 -20.49 -1.62 -21.90
CA ASN A 50 -20.16 -1.20 -23.27
C ASN A 50 -20.61 -2.22 -24.33
N ARG A 51 -20.51 -3.53 -24.05
CA ARG A 51 -21.04 -4.57 -24.94
C ARG A 51 -22.57 -4.56 -24.98
N LEU A 52 -23.23 -4.41 -23.83
CA LEU A 52 -24.69 -4.27 -23.77
C LEU A 52 -25.17 -3.06 -24.56
N HIS A 53 -24.49 -1.92 -24.45
CA HIS A 53 -24.78 -0.70 -25.21
C HIS A 53 -24.74 -0.91 -26.73
N ARG A 54 -23.84 -1.78 -27.21
CA ARG A 54 -23.71 -2.12 -28.63
C ARG A 54 -24.71 -3.17 -29.10
N MET A 55 -25.22 -4.01 -28.19
CA MET A 55 -26.14 -5.11 -28.50
C MET A 55 -27.62 -4.72 -28.44
N GLU A 56 -27.99 -3.63 -27.76
CA GLU A 56 -29.39 -3.22 -27.66
C GLU A 56 -29.94 -2.57 -28.94
N ALA A 57 -30.32 -3.42 -29.89
CA ALA A 57 -31.30 -3.12 -30.92
C ALA A 57 -32.71 -3.50 -30.40
N CYS A 58 -33.27 -2.69 -29.49
CA CYS A 58 -34.65 -2.88 -29.04
C CYS A 58 -35.65 -2.34 -30.07
N LYS A 59 -36.72 -3.10 -30.36
CA LYS A 59 -37.80 -2.72 -31.31
C LYS A 59 -38.67 -1.55 -30.82
N HIS A 60 -38.44 -1.03 -29.60
CA HIS A 60 -39.23 0.04 -28.99
C HIS A 60 -38.35 1.23 -28.58
N PRO A 61 -38.42 2.36 -29.31
CA PRO A 61 -37.53 3.52 -29.11
C PRO A 61 -37.56 4.12 -27.70
N ARG A 62 -38.72 4.13 -27.03
CA ARG A 62 -38.88 4.68 -25.67
C ARG A 62 -38.21 3.83 -24.59
N GLN A 63 -38.22 2.50 -24.75
CA GLN A 63 -37.49 1.61 -23.84
C GLN A 63 -35.98 1.75 -24.08
N GLN A 64 -35.57 1.84 -25.35
CA GLN A 64 -34.16 2.05 -25.70
C GLN A 64 -33.59 3.35 -25.11
N GLN A 65 -34.33 4.47 -25.16
CA GLN A 65 -33.91 5.73 -24.53
C GLN A 65 -33.76 5.63 -23.00
N ARG A 66 -34.65 4.89 -22.33
CA ARG A 66 -34.56 4.65 -20.88
C ARG A 66 -33.34 3.81 -20.52
N VAL A 67 -33.07 2.75 -21.28
CA VAL A 67 -31.89 1.91 -21.02
C VAL A 67 -30.60 2.64 -21.37
N LEU A 68 -30.55 3.40 -22.47
CA LEU A 68 -29.45 4.30 -22.80
C LEU A 68 -29.14 5.29 -21.67
N ALA A 69 -30.16 5.93 -21.10
CA ALA A 69 -29.99 6.85 -19.99
C ALA A 69 -29.44 6.17 -18.72
N LEU A 70 -29.92 4.96 -18.40
CA LEU A 70 -29.40 4.18 -17.27
C LEU A 70 -27.94 3.74 -17.48
N LEU A 71 -27.59 3.31 -18.70
CA LEU A 71 -26.21 2.94 -19.05
C LEU A 71 -25.26 4.15 -19.00
N GLN A 72 -25.70 5.33 -19.47
CA GLN A 72 -24.92 6.57 -19.35
C GLN A 72 -24.74 7.01 -17.88
N GLN A 73 -25.77 6.85 -17.05
CA GLN A 73 -25.67 7.16 -15.63
C GLN A 73 -24.70 6.20 -14.91
N ASN A 74 -24.75 4.91 -15.24
CA ASN A 74 -23.84 3.90 -14.70
C ASN A 74 -22.39 4.14 -15.13
N SER A 75 -22.15 4.47 -16.40
CA SER A 75 -20.79 4.75 -16.88
C SER A 75 -20.18 5.99 -16.19
N LEU A 76 -20.97 7.06 -16.01
CA LEU A 76 -20.54 8.23 -15.24
C LEU A 76 -20.22 7.90 -13.78
N ARG A 77 -21.03 7.05 -13.13
CA ARG A 77 -20.76 6.58 -11.76
C ARG A 77 -19.46 5.78 -11.68
N MET A 78 -19.29 4.80 -12.57
CA MET A 78 -18.08 3.97 -12.63
C MET A 78 -16.83 4.81 -12.91
N HIS A 79 -16.91 5.80 -13.79
CA HIS A 79 -15.81 6.71 -14.08
C HIS A 79 -15.38 7.52 -12.84
N LYS A 80 -16.35 8.02 -12.06
CA LYS A 80 -16.08 8.72 -10.79
C LYS A 80 -15.44 7.79 -9.76
N GLU A 81 -15.97 6.58 -9.60
CA GLU A 81 -15.44 5.57 -8.66
C GLU A 81 -14.01 5.17 -9.04
N ARG A 82 -13.74 4.93 -10.33
CA ARG A 82 -12.41 4.63 -10.85
C ARG A 82 -11.42 5.77 -10.58
N LYS A 83 -11.81 7.01 -10.84
CA LYS A 83 -10.94 8.17 -10.59
C LYS A 83 -10.57 8.29 -9.10
N LEU A 84 -11.55 8.09 -8.22
CA LEU A 84 -11.32 8.10 -6.77
C LEU A 84 -10.38 6.96 -6.34
N LEU A 85 -10.65 5.74 -6.79
CA LEU A 85 -9.81 4.58 -6.50
C LEU A 85 -8.38 4.77 -6.99
N MET A 86 -8.18 5.31 -8.20
CA MET A 86 -6.84 5.63 -8.71
C MET A 86 -6.12 6.66 -7.84
N GLN A 87 -6.82 7.70 -7.37
CA GLN A 87 -6.22 8.66 -6.44
C GLN A 87 -5.83 8.02 -5.11
N GLN A 88 -6.70 7.17 -4.54
CA GLN A 88 -6.40 6.44 -3.30
C GLN A 88 -5.20 5.50 -3.49
N LEU A 89 -5.12 4.79 -4.62
CA LEU A 89 -4.00 3.91 -4.94
C LEU A 89 -2.68 4.67 -5.05
N GLN A 90 -2.69 5.84 -5.68
CA GLN A 90 -1.50 6.70 -5.76
C GLN A 90 -1.03 7.12 -4.36
N GLN A 91 -1.95 7.60 -3.52
CA GLN A 91 -1.62 8.00 -2.13
C GLN A 91 -1.05 6.83 -1.31
N GLN A 92 -1.63 5.62 -1.46
CA GLN A 92 -1.13 4.41 -0.78
C GLN A 92 0.25 4.00 -1.30
N LEU A 93 0.50 4.09 -2.61
CA LEU A 93 1.81 3.85 -3.20
C LEU A 93 2.86 4.82 -2.68
N ASP A 94 2.54 6.10 -2.62
CA ASP A 94 3.44 7.14 -2.12
C ASP A 94 3.78 6.88 -0.63
N SER A 95 2.77 6.55 0.18
CA SER A 95 2.96 6.18 1.59
C SER A 95 3.82 4.93 1.74
N TYR A 96 3.57 3.90 0.92
CA TYR A 96 4.32 2.64 0.97
C TYR A 96 5.79 2.86 0.60
N GLN A 97 6.07 3.67 -0.42
CA GLN A 97 7.43 4.03 -0.82
C GLN A 97 8.16 4.78 0.30
N ALA A 98 7.50 5.73 0.96
CA ALA A 98 8.05 6.45 2.10
C ALA A 98 8.37 5.52 3.28
N GLN A 99 7.43 4.63 3.64
CA GLN A 99 7.64 3.63 4.70
C GLN A 99 8.78 2.67 4.37
N ARG A 100 8.92 2.28 3.09
CA ARG A 100 10.03 1.42 2.66
C ARG A 100 11.39 2.12 2.81
N GLN A 101 11.48 3.42 2.50
CA GLN A 101 12.70 4.19 2.76
C GLN A 101 13.02 4.30 4.25
N GLN A 102 12.01 4.55 5.10
CA GLN A 102 12.19 4.59 6.55
C GLN A 102 12.67 3.24 7.09
N LEU A 103 12.11 2.13 6.60
CA LEU A 103 12.52 0.78 6.99
C LEU A 103 14.00 0.53 6.63
N GLN A 104 14.44 0.94 5.44
CA GLN A 104 15.84 0.82 5.01
C GLN A 104 16.78 1.65 5.90
N GLN A 105 16.40 2.88 6.26
CA GLN A 105 17.20 3.72 7.15
C GLN A 105 17.32 3.11 8.56
N LEU A 106 16.22 2.63 9.13
CA LEU A 106 16.23 1.95 10.43
C LEU A 106 17.06 0.68 10.41
N GLN A 107 16.96 -0.12 9.34
CA GLN A 107 17.75 -1.33 9.19
C GLN A 107 19.25 -1.02 9.13
N HIS A 108 19.64 0.06 8.46
CA HIS A 108 21.03 0.52 8.41
C HIS A 108 21.53 1.02 9.76
N GLN A 109 20.72 1.79 10.49
CA GLN A 109 21.06 2.25 11.85
C GLN A 109 21.25 1.08 12.81
N TYR A 110 20.40 0.07 12.73
CA TYR A 110 20.50 -1.13 13.55
C TYR A 110 21.83 -1.88 13.29
N LEU A 111 22.18 -2.09 12.02
CA LEU A 111 23.46 -2.71 11.62
C LEU A 111 24.68 -1.92 12.13
N GLN A 112 24.68 -0.59 12.01
CA GLN A 112 25.76 0.25 12.53
C GLN A 112 25.92 0.13 14.05
N GLN A 113 24.82 0.02 14.79
CA GLN A 113 24.87 -0.20 16.24
C GLN A 113 25.44 -1.57 16.61
N GLU A 114 25.11 -2.62 15.87
CA GLU A 114 25.69 -3.96 16.10
C GLU A 114 27.20 -3.98 15.82
N ASP A 115 27.67 -3.32 14.75
CA ASP A 115 29.10 -3.22 14.44
C ASP A 115 29.86 -2.43 15.50
N TYR A 116 29.28 -1.33 16.00
CA TYR A 116 29.84 -0.55 17.10
C TYR A 116 29.91 -1.36 18.40
N GLN A 117 28.90 -2.20 18.68
CA GLN A 117 28.93 -3.06 19.85
C GLN A 117 30.02 -4.13 19.75
N ARG A 118 30.20 -4.73 18.57
CA ARG A 118 31.28 -5.70 18.34
C ARG A 118 32.67 -5.07 18.49
N SER A 119 32.86 -3.83 18.04
CA SER A 119 34.16 -3.15 18.17
C SER A 119 34.49 -2.85 19.64
N LEU A 120 33.54 -2.34 20.42
CA LEU A 120 33.70 -2.14 21.87
C LEU A 120 34.01 -3.46 22.59
N GLN A 121 33.35 -4.55 22.21
CA GLN A 121 33.57 -5.86 22.83
C GLN A 121 34.94 -6.45 22.46
N ARG A 122 35.41 -6.28 21.21
CA ARG A 122 36.77 -6.68 20.80
C ARG A 122 37.85 -5.83 21.47
N GLN A 123 37.63 -4.54 21.64
CA GLN A 123 38.62 -3.65 22.28
C GLN A 123 38.77 -3.96 23.77
N ALA A 124 37.68 -4.33 24.46
CA ALA A 124 37.73 -4.80 25.84
C ALA A 124 38.51 -6.13 25.98
N LEU A 125 38.43 -7.02 24.99
CA LEU A 125 39.15 -8.29 24.95
C LEU A 125 40.66 -8.15 24.66
N GLN A 126 41.13 -7.00 24.16
CA GLN A 126 42.55 -6.76 23.83
C GLN A 126 43.35 -6.09 24.96
N GLN A 127 42.68 -5.59 26.00
CA GLN A 127 43.31 -5.03 27.21
C GLN A 127 43.38 -6.03 28.38
N GLN A 128 42.99 -7.28 28.16
CA GLN A 128 43.10 -8.39 29.12
C GLN A 128 44.12 -9.41 28.63
#